data_AF-A0A535A2E1-F1
#
_entry.id   AF-A0A535A2E1-F1
#
_cell.length_a   1.000
_cell.length_b   1.000
_cell.length_c   1.000
_cell.angle_alpha   90.00
_cell.angle_beta   90.00
_cell.angle_gamma   90.00
#
_symmetry.space_group_name_H-M   'P 1'
#
loop_
_entity.id
_entity.type
_entity.pdbx_description
1 polymer ?
#
loop_
_entity_poly.entity_id
_entity_poly.type
_entity_poly.pdbx_seq_one_letter_code
_entity_poly.pdbx_strand_id
1 'polypeptide(L)' 'RLQVELPHPGDVSTIGGLVMARIGRIPRRGDKVSLPGYELRVMEMKGRRVGRVLAVVAPEAETDAAVGRGR' A
#
# COMPACT_ATOMS: atom_id res chain seq x y z
N ARG A 1 2.70 -12.59 11.98
CA ARG A 1 3.45 -11.30 12.07
C ARG A 1 4.09 -11.06 10.71
N LEU A 2 3.81 -9.94 10.05
CA LEU A 2 4.49 -9.55 8.81
C LEU A 2 5.84 -8.90 9.16
N GLN A 3 6.93 -9.40 8.59
CA GLN A 3 8.27 -8.81 8.69
C GLN A 3 8.51 -7.97 7.44
N VAL A 4 8.12 -6.70 7.50
CA VAL A 4 8.33 -5.72 6.42
C VAL A 4 9.00 -4.51 7.04
N GLU A 5 10.12 -4.07 6.46
CA GLU A 5 10.69 -2.75 6.77
C GLU A 5 9.75 -1.69 6.18
N LEU A 6 9.08 -0.97 7.07
CA LEU A 6 8.21 0.14 6.70
C LEU A 6 9.07 1.39 6.47
N PRO A 7 8.76 2.23 5.47
CA PRO A 7 9.38 3.53 5.34
C PRO A 7 9.18 4.37 6.63
N HIS A 8 10.14 5.27 6.91
CA HIS A 8 10.31 6.03 8.15
C HIS A 8 9.00 6.49 8.83
N PRO A 9 8.93 6.45 10.18
CA PRO A 9 7.75 6.83 10.95
C PRO A 9 7.56 8.35 10.87
N GLY A 10 6.81 8.79 9.86
CA GLY A 10 6.41 10.18 9.66
C GLY A 10 5.01 10.32 9.08
N ASP A 11 4.69 9.58 8.01
CA ASP A 11 3.51 9.93 7.20
C ASP A 11 2.39 8.87 7.17
N VAL A 12 2.64 7.66 7.68
CA VAL A 12 1.65 6.57 7.61
C VAL A 12 1.78 5.55 8.73
N SER A 13 0.79 5.55 9.62
CA SER A 13 0.70 4.65 10.79
C SER A 13 -0.16 3.41 10.55
N THR A 14 -0.76 3.27 9.36
CA THR A 14 -1.63 2.14 9.02
C THR A 14 -1.39 1.64 7.59
N ILE A 15 -1.62 0.35 7.34
CA ILE A 15 -1.58 -0.24 6.00
C ILE A 15 -2.55 0.47 5.05
N GLY A 16 -3.72 0.87 5.55
CA GLY A 16 -4.72 1.58 4.75
C GLY A 16 -4.22 2.94 4.26
N GLY A 17 -3.49 3.66 5.11
CA GLY A 17 -2.84 4.91 4.71
C GLY A 17 -1.72 4.69 3.70
N LEU A 18 -0.91 3.63 3.85
CA LEU A 18 0.15 3.29 2.88
C LEU A 18 -0.44 3.03 1.49
N VAL A 19 -1.52 2.24 1.42
CA VAL A 19 -2.23 1.96 0.18
C VAL A 19 -2.77 3.23 -0.47
N MET A 20 -3.35 4.15 0.32
CA MET A 20 -3.83 5.43 -0.21
C MET A 20 -2.69 6.29 -0.76
N ALA A 21 -1.62 6.45 0.01
CA ALA A 21 -0.47 7.26 -0.38
C ALA A 21 0.14 6.77 -1.69
N ARG A 22 0.21 5.45 -1.87
CA ARG A 22 0.82 4.84 -3.06
C ARG A 22 -0.08 4.87 -4.30
N ILE A 23 -1.40 4.82 -4.12
CA ILE A 23 -2.37 4.89 -5.22
C ILE A 23 -2.60 6.33 -5.70
N GLY A 24 -2.44 7.34 -4.83
CA GLY A 24 -2.57 8.76 -5.20
C GLY A 24 -4.01 9.23 -5.53
N ARG A 25 -4.99 8.34 -5.37
CA ARG A 25 -6.43 8.61 -5.49
C ARG A 25 -7.19 7.82 -4.43
N ILE A 26 -8.51 8.04 -4.32
CA ILE A 26 -9.35 7.18 -3.49
C ILE A 26 -9.26 5.73 -4.03
N PRO A 27 -8.80 4.76 -3.21
CA PRO A 27 -8.71 3.37 -3.64
C PRO A 27 -10.09 2.74 -3.85
N ARG A 28 -10.12 1.68 -4.65
CA ARG A 28 -11.28 0.86 -4.93
C ARG A 28 -10.98 -0.58 -4.57
N ARG A 29 -12.02 -1.35 -4.26
CA ARG A 29 -11.88 -2.80 -4.07
C ARG A 29 -11.26 -3.41 -5.33
N GLY A 30 -10.23 -4.22 -5.13
CA GLY A 30 -9.47 -4.85 -6.20
C GLY A 30 -8.19 -4.11 -6.59
N ASP A 31 -8.02 -2.85 -6.21
CA ASP A 31 -6.75 -2.13 -6.41
C ASP A 31 -5.60 -2.88 -5.74
N LYS A 32 -4.42 -2.81 -6.36
CA LYS A 32 -3.20 -3.48 -5.95
C LYS A 32 -2.07 -2.49 -5.74
N VAL A 33 -1.21 -2.79 -4.78
CA VAL A 33 0.02 -2.05 -4.50
C VAL A 33 1.16 -3.05 -4.31
N SER A 34 2.24 -2.87 -5.05
CA SER A 34 3.45 -3.68 -4.90
C SER A 34 4.37 -3.07 -3.85
N LEU A 35 4.90 -3.93 -2.98
CA LEU A 35 5.93 -3.65 -1.99
C LEU A 35 7.05 -4.69 -2.15
N PRO A 36 8.27 -4.43 -1.66
CA PRO A 36 9.31 -5.46 -1.62
C PRO A 36 8.79 -6.71 -0.90
N GLY A 37 8.75 -7.83 -1.62
CA GLY A 37 8.31 -9.13 -1.11
C GLY A 37 6.79 -9.32 -0.96
N TYR A 38 5.95 -8.32 -1.26
CA TYR A 38 4.50 -8.41 -1.06
C TYR A 38 3.67 -7.68 -2.13
N GLU A 39 2.53 -8.27 -2.50
CA GLU A 39 1.43 -7.57 -3.17
C GLU A 39 0.31 -7.32 -2.16
N LEU A 40 -0.08 -6.05 -2.00
CA LEU A 40 -1.25 -5.65 -1.21
C LEU A 40 -2.46 -5.50 -2.12
N ARG A 41 -3.58 -6.15 -1.79
CA ARG A 41 -4.85 -6.01 -2.50
C ARG A 41 -5.93 -5.43 -1.61
N VAL A 42 -6.61 -4.39 -2.07
CA VAL A 42 -7.77 -3.81 -1.38
C VAL A 42 -8.94 -4.78 -1.46
N MET A 43 -9.38 -5.28 -0.31
CA MET A 43 -10.50 -6.21 -0.20
C MET A 43 -11.81 -5.50 0.13
N GLU A 44 -11.74 -4.41 0.90
CA GLU A 44 -12.90 -3.67 1.38
C GLU A 44 -12.59 -2.18 1.55
N MET A 45 -13.55 -1.33 1.18
CA MET A 45 -13.57 0.10 1.46
C MET A 45 -14.68 0.42 2.47
N LYS A 46 -14.38 1.28 3.45
CA LYS A 46 -15.32 1.85 4.41
C LYS A 46 -15.43 3.35 4.17
N GLY A 47 -16.41 3.74 3.35
CA GLY A 47 -16.51 5.11 2.83
C GLY A 47 -15.24 5.46 2.05
N ARG A 48 -14.54 6.52 2.48
CA ARG A 48 -13.27 6.94 1.86
C ARG A 48 -12.04 6.23 2.41
N ARG A 49 -12.19 5.29 3.36
CA ARG A 49 -11.08 4.60 4.04
C ARG A 49 -10.91 3.16 3.57
N VAL A 50 -9.67 2.70 3.47
CA VAL A 50 -9.39 1.28 3.23
C VAL A 50 -9.73 0.51 4.51
N GLY A 51 -10.65 -0.46 4.41
CA GLY A 51 -11.12 -1.25 5.54
C GLY A 51 -10.34 -2.54 5.74
N ARG A 52 -10.09 -3.27 4.65
CA ARG A 52 -9.38 -4.56 4.67
C ARG A 52 -8.43 -4.67 3.47
N VAL A 53 -7.23 -5.15 3.74
CA VAL A 53 -6.19 -5.43 2.75
C VAL A 53 -5.76 -6.87 2.90
N LEU A 54 -5.58 -7.57 1.78
CA LEU A 54 -4.92 -8.86 1.72
C LEU A 54 -3.47 -8.63 1.31
N ALA A 55 -2.52 -9.10 2.10
CA ALA A 55 -1.11 -9.16 1.73
C ALA A 55 -0.80 -10.57 1.24
N VAL A 56 -0.24 -10.68 0.04
CA VAL A 56 0.23 -11.95 -0.53
C VAL A 56 1.74 -11.83 -0.71
N VAL A 57 2.50 -12.86 -0.30
CA VAL A 57 3.93 -12.92 -0.59
C VAL A 57 4.10 -12.93 -2.10
N ALA A 58 4.85 -11.98 -2.62
CA ALA A 58 5.21 -11.91 -4.03
C ALA A 58 6.72 -12.12 -4.13
N PRO A 59 7.23 -12.86 -5.14
CA PRO A 59 8.65 -12.79 -5.47
C PRO A 59 9.02 -11.32 -5.66
N GLU A 60 10.19 -10.89 -5.18
CA GLU A 60 10.59 -9.48 -5.10
C GLU A 60 10.29 -8.74 -6.40
N ALA A 61 9.14 -8.07 -6.40
CA ALA A 61 8.75 -7.18 -7.47
C ALA A 61 9.43 -5.84 -7.16
N GLU A 62 10.22 -5.40 -8.13
CA GLU A 62 10.90 -4.11 -8.11
C GLU A 62 9.90 -3.03 -7.65
N THR A 63 10.20 -2.42 -6.49
CA THR A 63 9.33 -1.38 -5.92
C THR A 63 9.17 -0.29 -6.96
N ASP A 64 7.94 -0.07 -7.39
CA ASP A 64 7.65 1.03 -8.29
C ASP A 64 7.94 2.34 -7.53
N ALA A 65 9.09 2.92 -7.85
CA ALA A 65 9.65 4.12 -7.25
C ALA A 65 8.93 5.34 -7.82
N ALA A 66 7.67 5.52 -7.44
CA ALA A 66 6.84 6.61 -7.94
C ALA A 66 6.05 7.27 -6.81
N VAL A 67 6.74 7.78 -5.78
CA VAL A 67 6.25 8.96 -5.04
C VAL A 67 7.46 9.82 -4.65
N GLY A 68 7.59 10.97 -5.32
CA GLY A 68 8.45 12.06 -4.85
C GLY A 68 9.53 12.52 -5.82
N ARG A 69 9.16 13.19 -6.92
CA ARG A 69 9.88 14.39 -7.35
C ARG A 69 8.84 15.43 -7.73
N GLY A 70 8.73 16.44 -6.89
CA GLY A 70 7.87 17.58 -7.12
C GLY A 70 8.26 18.34 -8.38
N ARG A 71 7.24 18.94 -8.99
CA ARG A 71 7.19 20.35 -9.34
C ARG A 71 5.80 20.86 -9.05
#